data_AF-A0A100WCY0-F1
#
_entry.id   AF-A0A100WCY0-F1
#
_cell.length_a   1.000
_cell.length_b   1.000
_cell.length_c   1.000
_cell.angle_alpha   90.00
_cell.angle_beta   90.00
_cell.angle_gamma   90.00
#
_symmetry.space_group_name_H-M   'P 1'
#
loop_
_entity.id
_entity.type
_entity.pdbx_description
1 polymer ?
#
loop_
_entity_poly.entity_id
_entity_poly.type
_entity_poly.pdbx_seq_one_letter_code
_entity_poly.pdbx_strand_id
1 'polypeptide(L)'
;MALVDFVSTHGHSRTPRGYRTAQGFDLGMWVANQRRAYRESTLGADQIERLELLPGWVWEPHSQRWDEMFRAVATHLDTDQEIPAAAVSEGGHPLGAWVGAQRVAYRRGALTAERIARLEALPGWVWSYRQSTWEAGFEALRRYAAEHGRTDVPRDHVTADGFRLGDWVHRQALEINSGRIPLGRYQQLVALRRTCESPTETGESA
;
A
#
# COMPACT_ATOMS: atom_id res chain seq x y z
N MET A 1 38.74 6.29 -8.73
CA MET A 1 38.79 5.53 -9.99
C MET A 1 37.63 4.54 -10.02
N ALA A 2 37.69 3.40 -9.31
CA ALA A 2 36.65 2.37 -9.38
C ALA A 2 35.18 2.82 -9.25
N LEU A 3 34.84 3.68 -8.27
CA LEU A 3 33.47 4.21 -8.14
C LEU A 3 33.11 5.20 -9.26
N VAL A 4 34.06 6.03 -9.68
CA VAL A 4 33.88 6.98 -10.80
C VAL A 4 33.59 6.22 -12.07
N ASP A 5 34.37 5.18 -12.36
CA ASP A 5 34.19 4.33 -13.53
C ASP A 5 32.81 3.65 -13.50
N PHE A 6 32.43 3.10 -12.34
CA PHE A 6 31.12 2.49 -12.14
C PHE A 6 29.98 3.47 -12.40
N VAL A 7 30.06 4.67 -11.81
CA VAL A 7 29.06 5.74 -11.99
C VAL A 7 28.97 6.18 -13.44
N SER A 8 30.10 6.36 -14.13
CA SER A 8 30.12 6.75 -15.54
C SER A 8 29.48 5.69 -16.44
N THR A 9 29.66 4.41 -16.13
CA THR A 9 29.07 3.31 -16.90
C THR A 9 27.58 3.09 -16.61
N HIS A 10 27.14 3.26 -15.36
CA HIS A 10 25.78 2.87 -14.93
C HIS A 10 24.86 4.07 -14.64
N GLY A 11 25.39 5.30 -14.65
CA GLY A 11 24.66 6.52 -14.30
C GLY A 11 24.26 6.61 -12.82
N HIS A 12 24.72 5.70 -11.95
CA HIS A 12 24.34 5.67 -10.55
C HIS A 12 25.44 5.05 -9.65
N SER A 13 25.44 5.40 -8.36
CA SER A 13 26.36 4.84 -7.34
C SER A 13 25.84 3.57 -6.65
N ARG A 14 24.81 2.92 -7.20
CA ARG A 14 24.16 1.74 -6.61
C ARG A 14 24.92 0.47 -7.00
N THR A 15 25.98 0.17 -6.26
CA THR A 15 26.79 -1.03 -6.46
C THR A 15 26.08 -2.26 -5.87
N PRO A 16 25.91 -3.35 -6.64
CA PRO A 16 25.37 -4.60 -6.11
C PRO A 16 26.23 -5.15 -4.97
N ARG A 17 25.60 -5.89 -4.05
CA ARG A 17 26.33 -6.57 -2.98
C ARG A 17 27.30 -7.60 -3.60
N GLY A 18 28.58 -7.52 -3.22
CA GLY A 18 29.64 -8.36 -3.77
C GLY A 18 30.11 -7.97 -5.17
N TYR A 19 29.74 -6.79 -5.68
CA TYR A 19 30.29 -6.29 -6.94
C TYR A 19 31.81 -6.05 -6.79
N ARG A 20 32.57 -6.70 -7.68
CA ARG A 20 34.03 -6.59 -7.76
C ARG A 20 34.45 -5.94 -9.06
N THR A 21 35.45 -5.06 -9.00
CA THR A 21 36.07 -4.51 -10.21
C THR A 21 36.87 -5.58 -10.94
N ALA A 22 37.30 -5.29 -12.17
CA ALA A 22 38.19 -6.17 -12.93
C ALA A 22 39.52 -6.49 -12.20
N GLN A 23 39.96 -5.63 -11.28
CA GLN A 23 41.14 -5.87 -10.44
C GLN A 23 40.82 -6.60 -9.12
N GLY A 24 39.60 -7.10 -8.94
CA GLY A 24 39.18 -7.86 -7.75
C GLY A 24 38.76 -7.02 -6.55
N PHE A 25 38.79 -5.68 -6.65
CA PHE A 25 38.39 -4.76 -5.58
C PHE A 25 36.88 -4.85 -5.31
N ASP A 26 36.50 -5.14 -4.06
CA ASP A 26 35.10 -5.22 -3.64
C ASP A 26 34.48 -3.83 -3.45
N LEU A 27 34.13 -3.22 -4.58
CA LEU A 27 33.52 -1.91 -4.62
C LEU A 27 32.12 -1.90 -3.97
N GLY A 28 31.39 -3.03 -4.02
CA GLY A 28 30.12 -3.18 -3.32
C GLY A 28 30.26 -3.01 -1.80
N MET A 29 31.20 -3.74 -1.20
CA MET A 29 31.51 -3.64 0.23
C MET A 29 32.07 -2.26 0.59
N TRP A 30 32.95 -1.71 -0.25
CA TRP A 30 33.54 -0.40 0.00
C TRP A 30 32.48 0.71 0.05
N VAL A 31 31.57 0.77 -0.92
CA VAL A 31 30.46 1.75 -0.93
C VAL A 31 29.56 1.59 0.29
N ALA A 32 29.26 0.36 0.70
CA ALA A 32 28.47 0.10 1.90
C ALA A 32 29.16 0.63 3.17
N ASN A 33 30.48 0.46 3.27
CA ASN A 33 31.28 1.00 4.37
C ASN A 33 31.29 2.53 4.39
N GLN A 34 31.39 3.19 3.23
CA GLN A 34 31.30 4.66 3.16
C GLN A 34 29.98 5.19 3.72
N ARG A 35 28.85 4.58 3.30
CA ARG A 35 27.52 4.97 3.78
C ARG A 35 27.33 4.71 5.28
N ARG A 36 27.90 3.62 5.80
CA ARG A 36 27.90 3.33 7.24
C ARG A 36 28.70 4.37 8.02
N ALA A 37 29.93 4.66 7.60
CA ALA A 37 30.79 5.65 8.26
C ALA A 37 30.15 7.05 8.26
N TYR A 38 29.47 7.43 7.19
CA TYR A 38 28.69 8.67 7.13
C TYR A 38 27.57 8.69 8.17
N ARG A 39 26.75 7.61 8.26
CA ARG A 39 25.68 7.49 9.27
C ARG A 39 26.19 7.53 10.70
N GLU A 40 27.35 6.95 10.95
CA GLU A 40 28.02 6.95 12.25
C GLU A 40 28.76 8.27 12.53
N SER A 41 28.75 9.23 11.60
CA SER A 41 29.49 10.50 11.69
C SER A 41 31.00 10.32 11.90
N THR A 42 31.57 9.22 11.41
CA THR A 42 33.00 8.89 11.51
C THR A 42 33.77 9.21 10.23
N LEU A 43 33.08 9.64 9.17
CA LEU A 43 33.66 9.98 7.89
C LEU A 43 34.21 11.42 7.89
N GLY A 44 35.45 11.62 7.44
CA GLY A 44 36.06 12.95 7.36
C GLY A 44 35.38 13.87 6.34
N ALA A 45 35.37 15.17 6.60
CA ALA A 45 34.72 16.19 5.76
C ALA A 45 35.19 16.15 4.30
N ASP A 46 36.50 16.10 4.05
CA ASP A 46 37.08 16.03 2.70
C ASP A 46 36.59 14.80 1.92
N GLN A 47 36.35 13.69 2.63
CA GLN A 47 35.86 12.45 2.01
C GLN A 47 34.38 12.53 1.69
N ILE A 48 33.59 13.18 2.54
CA ILE A 48 32.17 13.49 2.29
C ILE A 48 32.05 14.34 1.03
N GLU A 49 32.78 15.46 0.96
CA GLU A 49 32.74 16.38 -0.17
C GLU A 49 33.10 15.68 -1.48
N ARG A 50 34.17 14.88 -1.50
CA ARG A 50 34.59 14.14 -2.70
C ARG A 50 33.57 13.11 -3.16
N LEU A 51 32.83 12.50 -2.24
CA LEU A 51 31.78 11.55 -2.58
C LEU A 51 30.53 12.26 -3.10
N GLU A 52 30.17 13.40 -2.51
CA GLU A 52 29.04 14.22 -2.95
C GLU A 52 29.24 14.86 -4.33
N LEU A 53 30.49 15.09 -4.74
CA LEU A 53 30.82 15.54 -6.11
C LEU A 53 30.57 14.48 -7.19
N LEU A 54 30.36 13.21 -6.82
CA LEU A 54 30.12 12.14 -7.79
C LEU A 54 28.66 12.17 -8.29
N PRO A 55 28.43 12.24 -9.62
CA PRO A 55 27.09 12.18 -10.18
C PRO A 55 26.33 10.93 -9.72
N GLY A 56 25.10 11.10 -9.22
CA GLY A 56 24.29 9.97 -8.73
C GLY A 56 24.83 9.30 -7.46
N TRP A 57 25.74 9.94 -6.71
CA TRP A 57 26.07 9.56 -5.35
C TRP A 57 24.93 9.88 -4.39
N VAL A 58 24.60 8.90 -3.56
CA VAL A 58 23.50 9.00 -2.59
C VAL A 58 23.91 8.28 -1.32
N TRP A 59 23.76 8.96 -0.18
CA TRP A 59 24.08 8.39 1.14
C TRP A 59 23.07 7.33 1.57
N GLU A 60 21.79 7.55 1.27
CA GLU A 60 20.69 6.65 1.64
C GLU A 60 19.87 6.20 0.40
N PRO A 61 20.40 5.26 -0.42
CA PRO A 61 19.75 4.82 -1.67
C PRO A 61 18.36 4.24 -1.45
N HIS A 62 18.16 3.53 -0.34
CA HIS A 62 16.87 2.92 -0.02
C HIS A 62 15.82 3.98 0.32
N SER A 63 16.21 5.08 0.98
CA SER A 63 15.30 6.18 1.26
C SER A 63 14.95 6.94 -0.02
N GLN A 64 15.96 7.27 -0.84
CA GLN A 64 15.69 7.92 -2.13
C GLN A 64 14.79 7.09 -3.04
N ARG A 65 15.02 5.77 -3.14
CA ARG A 65 14.13 4.90 -3.94
C ARG A 65 12.71 4.89 -3.39
N TRP A 66 12.55 4.94 -2.06
CA TRP A 66 11.24 5.07 -1.46
C TRP A 66 10.59 6.40 -1.84
N ASP A 67 11.34 7.50 -1.81
CA ASP A 67 10.86 8.83 -2.21
C ASP A 67 10.50 8.91 -3.69
N GLU A 68 11.30 8.31 -4.58
CA GLU A 68 11.01 8.20 -6.02
C GLU A 68 9.67 7.47 -6.24
N MET A 69 9.50 6.31 -5.61
CA MET A 69 8.24 5.53 -5.72
C MET A 69 7.05 6.28 -5.11
N PHE A 70 7.26 6.93 -3.96
CA PHE A 70 6.25 7.75 -3.31
C PHE A 70 5.77 8.87 -4.23
N ARG A 71 6.68 9.61 -4.88
CA ARG A 71 6.33 10.65 -5.85
C ARG A 71 5.54 10.08 -7.04
N ALA A 72 5.98 8.95 -7.59
CA ALA A 72 5.30 8.32 -8.72
C ALA A 72 3.87 7.86 -8.36
N VAL A 73 3.66 7.36 -7.13
CA VAL A 73 2.34 7.05 -6.58
C VAL A 73 1.52 8.30 -6.34
N ALA A 74 2.12 9.37 -5.79
CA ALA A 74 1.44 10.63 -5.54
C ALA A 74 0.88 11.25 -6.83
N THR A 75 1.63 11.18 -7.94
CA THR A 75 1.15 11.62 -9.27
C THR A 75 -0.03 10.79 -9.78
N HIS A 76 -0.11 9.49 -9.45
CA HIS A 76 -1.23 8.64 -9.87
C HIS A 76 -2.50 8.86 -9.04
N LEU A 77 -2.35 9.09 -7.73
CA LEU A 77 -3.47 9.25 -6.79
C LEU A 77 -4.11 10.65 -6.79
N ASP A 78 -3.59 11.59 -7.60
CA ASP A 78 -4.22 12.91 -7.80
C ASP A 78 -5.53 12.82 -8.59
N THR A 79 -5.73 11.69 -9.26
CA THR A 79 -7.05 11.28 -9.77
C THR A 79 -7.62 10.28 -8.79
N ASP A 80 -8.89 10.43 -8.40
CA ASP A 80 -9.61 9.70 -7.32
C ASP A 80 -9.77 8.18 -7.57
N GLN A 81 -8.78 7.54 -8.17
CA GLN A 81 -8.74 6.17 -8.65
C GLN A 81 -7.78 5.32 -7.81
N GLU A 82 -8.21 4.10 -7.50
CA GLU A 82 -7.32 3.10 -6.91
C GLU A 82 -6.21 2.72 -7.89
N ILE A 83 -4.95 2.71 -7.43
CA ILE A 83 -3.82 2.22 -8.24
C ILE A 83 -3.99 0.71 -8.48
N PRO A 84 -4.16 0.26 -9.74
CA PRO A 84 -4.26 -1.16 -10.06
C PRO A 84 -3.00 -1.93 -9.64
N ALA A 85 -3.15 -3.20 -9.26
CA ALA A 85 -2.00 -4.04 -8.88
C ALA A 85 -0.94 -4.16 -9.99
N ALA A 86 -1.38 -4.09 -11.26
CA ALA A 86 -0.52 -4.12 -12.45
C ALA A 86 -0.03 -2.73 -12.89
N ALA A 87 -0.32 -1.66 -12.15
CA ALA A 87 0.08 -0.31 -12.53
C ALA A 87 1.60 -0.16 -12.53
N VAL A 88 2.10 0.45 -13.60
CA VAL A 88 3.52 0.74 -13.81
C VAL A 88 3.64 2.22 -14.20
N SER A 89 4.59 2.96 -13.61
CA SER A 89 4.86 4.34 -14.01
C SER A 89 5.46 4.40 -15.41
N GLU A 90 5.50 5.58 -16.04
CA GLU A 90 6.23 5.82 -17.29
C GLU A 90 7.71 5.38 -17.21
N GLY A 91 8.36 5.54 -16.05
CA GLY A 91 9.72 5.05 -15.78
C GLY A 91 9.86 3.54 -15.53
N GLY A 92 8.82 2.73 -15.78
CA GLY A 92 8.87 1.27 -15.59
C GLY A 92 8.77 0.80 -14.14
N HIS A 93 8.40 1.66 -13.18
CA HIS A 93 8.30 1.30 -11.78
C HIS A 93 6.96 0.62 -11.44
N PRO A 94 6.95 -0.56 -10.78
CA PRO A 94 5.73 -1.28 -10.46
C PRO A 94 5.01 -0.65 -9.26
N LEU A 95 4.15 0.33 -9.52
CA LEU A 95 3.45 1.13 -8.51
C LEU A 95 2.50 0.26 -7.67
N GLY A 96 1.68 -0.58 -8.32
CA GLY A 96 0.73 -1.45 -7.62
C GLY A 96 1.40 -2.42 -6.64
N ALA A 97 2.52 -3.02 -7.06
CA ALA A 97 3.32 -3.90 -6.20
C ALA A 97 3.93 -3.14 -5.01
N TRP A 98 4.43 -1.92 -5.25
CA TRP A 98 5.01 -1.09 -4.19
C TRP A 98 3.98 -0.64 -3.15
N VAL A 99 2.79 -0.21 -3.60
CA VAL A 99 1.66 0.11 -2.71
C VAL A 99 1.27 -1.10 -1.88
N GLY A 100 1.17 -2.28 -2.50
CA GLY A 100 0.94 -3.55 -1.80
C GLY A 100 1.99 -3.82 -0.73
N ALA A 101 3.27 -3.60 -1.04
CA ALA A 101 4.37 -3.74 -0.09
C ALA A 101 4.26 -2.75 1.08
N GLN A 102 3.90 -1.48 0.85
CA GLN A 102 3.69 -0.51 1.93
C GLN A 102 2.56 -0.94 2.87
N ARG A 103 1.43 -1.42 2.32
CA ARG A 103 0.30 -1.92 3.11
C ARG A 103 0.66 -3.17 3.95
N VAL A 104 1.53 -4.04 3.44
CA VAL A 104 2.07 -5.18 4.22
C VAL A 104 3.00 -4.69 5.32
N ALA A 105 3.90 -3.75 5.02
CA ALA A 105 4.83 -3.19 5.98
C ALA A 105 4.11 -2.47 7.13
N TYR A 106 3.06 -1.71 6.82
CA TYR A 106 2.19 -1.06 7.83
C TYR A 106 1.59 -2.07 8.79
N ARG A 107 0.94 -3.14 8.27
CA ARG A 107 0.34 -4.19 9.09
C ARG A 107 1.34 -4.94 9.98
N ARG A 108 2.62 -4.97 9.58
CA ARG A 108 3.71 -5.59 10.33
C ARG A 108 4.40 -4.63 11.30
N GLY A 109 3.98 -3.36 11.37
CA GLY A 109 4.65 -2.33 12.17
C GLY A 109 6.05 -1.99 11.68
N ALA A 110 6.37 -2.26 10.40
CA ALA A 110 7.70 -2.10 9.82
C ALA A 110 7.90 -0.74 9.12
N LEU A 111 6.86 0.11 9.03
CA LEU A 111 6.97 1.47 8.52
C LEU A 111 7.33 2.44 9.66
N THR A 112 8.14 3.44 9.33
CA THR A 112 8.41 4.56 10.23
C THR A 112 7.20 5.48 10.32
N ALA A 113 7.05 6.19 11.44
CA ALA A 113 5.97 7.15 11.64
C ALA A 113 5.93 8.23 10.53
N GLU A 114 7.09 8.70 10.09
CA GLU A 114 7.20 9.67 8.98
C GLU A 114 6.63 9.11 7.67
N ARG A 115 6.95 7.86 7.32
CA ARG A 115 6.44 7.24 6.08
C ARG A 115 4.94 7.00 6.15
N ILE A 116 4.42 6.67 7.33
CA ILE A 116 2.98 6.54 7.57
C ILE A 116 2.29 7.88 7.31
N ALA A 117 2.75 8.94 7.98
CA ALA A 117 2.18 10.28 7.84
C ALA A 117 2.22 10.78 6.37
N ARG A 118 3.32 10.54 5.65
CA ARG A 118 3.43 10.92 4.24
C ARG A 118 2.46 10.17 3.35
N LEU A 119 2.27 8.87 3.57
CA LEU A 119 1.31 8.06 2.81
C LEU A 119 -0.13 8.47 3.12
N GLU A 120 -0.47 8.72 4.38
CA GLU A 120 -1.80 9.18 4.79
C GLU A 120 -2.16 10.59 4.29
N ALA A 121 -1.16 11.42 3.99
CA ALA A 121 -1.36 12.73 3.38
C ALA A 121 -1.70 12.66 1.88
N LEU A 122 -1.59 11.50 1.23
CA LEU A 122 -1.96 11.35 -0.17
C LEU A 122 -3.50 11.29 -0.34
N PRO A 123 -4.09 12.08 -1.26
CA PRO A 123 -5.50 11.97 -1.60
C PRO A 123 -5.87 10.53 -1.99
N GLY A 124 -7.01 10.04 -1.52
CA GLY A 124 -7.48 8.68 -1.82
C GLY A 124 -6.64 7.53 -1.21
N TRP A 125 -5.59 7.82 -0.43
CA TRP A 125 -4.80 6.77 0.18
C TRP A 125 -5.58 6.02 1.26
N VAL A 126 -5.69 4.72 1.07
CA VAL A 126 -6.28 3.81 2.05
C VAL A 126 -5.32 2.65 2.33
N TRP A 127 -5.12 2.37 3.63
CA TRP A 127 -4.36 1.21 4.09
C TRP A 127 -5.03 -0.12 3.72
N SER A 128 -6.36 -0.10 3.60
CA SER A 128 -7.16 -1.24 3.18
C SER A 128 -8.45 -0.78 2.51
N TYR A 129 -8.52 -0.90 1.18
CA TYR A 129 -9.77 -0.66 0.43
C TYR A 129 -10.93 -1.56 0.93
N ARG A 130 -10.57 -2.73 1.47
CA ARG A 130 -11.50 -3.69 2.09
C ARG A 130 -12.15 -3.13 3.37
N GLN A 131 -11.45 -2.25 4.09
CA GLN A 131 -11.97 -1.61 5.29
C GLN A 131 -12.66 -0.29 4.99
N SER A 132 -12.18 0.48 4.00
CA SER A 132 -12.78 1.76 3.61
C SER A 132 -14.12 1.63 2.90
N THR A 133 -14.37 0.52 2.19
CA THR A 133 -15.67 0.23 1.55
C THR A 133 -16.76 -0.27 2.52
N TRP A 134 -16.48 -0.30 3.83
CA TRP A 134 -17.43 -0.80 4.81
C TRP A 134 -18.71 0.02 4.85
N GLU A 135 -18.60 1.34 4.98
CA GLU A 135 -19.77 2.22 5.11
C GLU A 135 -20.63 2.17 3.86
N ALA A 136 -20.02 2.31 2.68
CA ALA A 136 -20.70 2.21 1.40
C ALA A 136 -21.35 0.83 1.20
N GLY A 137 -20.64 -0.26 1.49
CA GLY A 137 -21.17 -1.61 1.32
C GLY A 137 -22.26 -1.98 2.33
N PHE A 138 -22.14 -1.51 3.58
CA PHE A 138 -23.15 -1.73 4.60
C PHE A 138 -24.43 -0.93 4.29
N GLU A 139 -24.31 0.32 3.84
CA GLU A 139 -25.46 1.12 3.41
C GLU A 139 -26.14 0.52 2.19
N ALA A 140 -25.38 0.07 1.19
CA ALA A 140 -25.93 -0.65 0.03
C ALA A 140 -26.65 -1.94 0.44
N LEU A 141 -26.10 -2.71 1.40
CA LEU A 141 -26.76 -3.90 1.95
C LEU A 141 -28.05 -3.55 2.70
N ARG A 142 -28.08 -2.45 3.45
CA ARG A 142 -29.30 -1.97 4.13
C ARG A 142 -30.40 -1.61 3.15
N ARG A 143 -30.07 -0.93 2.05
CA ARG A 143 -31.02 -0.61 0.99
C ARG A 143 -31.57 -1.86 0.33
N TYR A 144 -30.68 -2.78 -0.06
CA TYR A 144 -31.08 -4.08 -0.61
C TYR A 144 -32.01 -4.84 0.33
N ALA A 145 -31.69 -4.86 1.63
CA ALA A 145 -32.50 -5.49 2.65
C ALA A 145 -33.87 -4.84 2.83
N ALA A 146 -33.97 -3.51 2.72
CA ALA A 146 -35.24 -2.79 2.77
C ALA A 146 -36.11 -3.05 1.53
N GLU A 147 -35.50 -3.19 0.35
CA GLU A 147 -36.21 -3.44 -0.91
C GLU A 147 -36.67 -4.90 -1.06
N HIS A 148 -35.84 -5.85 -0.64
CA HIS A 148 -36.07 -7.28 -0.87
C HIS A 148 -36.48 -8.07 0.38
N GLY A 149 -36.47 -7.45 1.56
CA GLY A 149 -36.77 -8.11 2.84
C GLY A 149 -35.75 -9.17 3.25
N ARG A 150 -34.56 -9.21 2.63
CA ARG A 150 -33.53 -10.23 2.89
C ARG A 150 -32.14 -9.69 2.64
N THR A 151 -31.15 -10.31 3.28
CA THR A 151 -29.72 -9.98 3.12
C THR A 151 -28.96 -10.96 2.23
N ASP A 152 -29.66 -11.91 1.60
CA ASP A 152 -29.04 -12.88 0.68
C ASP A 152 -28.91 -12.26 -0.71
N VAL A 153 -27.77 -11.62 -0.95
CA VAL A 153 -27.48 -10.89 -2.19
C VAL A 153 -26.79 -11.83 -3.19
N PRO A 154 -27.32 -11.98 -4.42
CA PRO A 154 -26.66 -12.73 -5.48
C PRO A 154 -25.23 -12.23 -5.74
N ARG A 155 -24.30 -13.15 -6.02
CA ARG A 155 -22.86 -12.84 -6.11
C ARG A 155 -22.52 -11.78 -7.17
N ASP A 156 -23.25 -11.82 -8.28
CA ASP A 156 -23.15 -10.95 -9.45
C ASP A 156 -24.01 -9.68 -9.35
N HIS A 157 -24.72 -9.47 -8.23
CA HIS A 157 -25.56 -8.29 -8.04
C HIS A 157 -24.71 -7.01 -7.94
N VAL A 158 -25.10 -6.04 -8.78
CA VAL A 158 -24.54 -4.69 -8.83
C VAL A 158 -25.68 -3.70 -8.58
N THR A 159 -25.46 -2.75 -7.68
CA THR A 159 -26.43 -1.69 -7.39
C THR A 159 -26.56 -0.70 -8.56
N ALA A 160 -27.59 0.14 -8.54
CA ALA A 160 -27.83 1.13 -9.59
C ALA A 160 -26.69 2.15 -9.77
N ASP A 161 -25.92 2.43 -8.72
CA ASP A 161 -24.71 3.27 -8.71
C ASP A 161 -23.43 2.51 -9.07
N GLY A 162 -23.52 1.25 -9.50
CA GLY A 162 -22.40 0.45 -10.00
C GLY A 162 -21.59 -0.27 -8.92
N PHE A 163 -22.02 -0.25 -7.66
CA PHE A 163 -21.35 -0.96 -6.57
C PHE A 163 -21.62 -2.47 -6.63
N ARG A 164 -20.56 -3.27 -6.70
CA ARG A 164 -20.64 -4.75 -6.72
C ARG A 164 -20.98 -5.32 -5.34
N LEU A 165 -22.22 -5.14 -4.91
CA LEU A 165 -22.70 -5.52 -3.59
C LEU A 165 -22.60 -7.04 -3.34
N GLY A 166 -22.89 -7.87 -4.35
CA GLY A 166 -22.77 -9.33 -4.23
C GLY A 166 -21.35 -9.79 -3.88
N ASP A 167 -20.35 -9.26 -4.58
CA ASP A 167 -18.93 -9.51 -4.29
C ASP A 167 -18.52 -9.00 -2.91
N TRP A 168 -19.05 -7.85 -2.48
CA TRP A 168 -18.78 -7.29 -1.16
C TRP A 168 -19.34 -8.19 -0.05
N VAL A 169 -20.60 -8.63 -0.15
CA VAL A 169 -21.27 -9.51 0.83
C VAL A 169 -20.54 -10.85 0.93
N HIS A 170 -20.22 -11.48 -0.21
CA HIS A 170 -19.45 -12.72 -0.23
C HIS A 170 -18.10 -12.57 0.49
N ARG A 171 -17.43 -11.43 0.30
CA ARG A 171 -16.15 -11.14 0.96
C ARG A 171 -16.30 -10.95 2.47
N GLN A 172 -17.37 -10.29 2.94
CA GLN A 172 -17.65 -10.20 4.38
C GLN A 172 -17.86 -11.59 5.00
N ALA A 173 -18.53 -12.51 4.29
CA ALA A 173 -18.68 -13.89 4.75
C ALA A 173 -17.33 -14.60 4.92
N LEU A 174 -16.35 -14.38 4.03
CA LEU A 174 -15.00 -14.92 4.18
C LEU A 174 -14.24 -14.32 5.39
N GLU A 175 -14.39 -13.04 5.65
CA GLU A 175 -13.77 -12.38 6.81
C GLU A 175 -14.43 -12.85 8.14
N ILE A 176 -15.74 -13.11 8.14
CA ILE A 176 -16.46 -13.75 9.26
C ILE A 176 -15.91 -15.17 9.48
N ASN A 177 -15.86 -16.00 8.43
CA ASN A 177 -15.41 -17.39 8.52
C ASN A 177 -13.94 -17.52 8.96
N SER A 178 -13.12 -16.50 8.66
CA SER A 178 -11.71 -16.48 9.05
C SER A 178 -11.43 -15.71 10.36
N GLY A 179 -12.48 -15.23 11.05
CA GLY A 179 -12.36 -14.54 12.33
C GLY A 179 -11.66 -13.17 12.26
N ARG A 180 -11.62 -12.57 11.07
CA ARG A 180 -10.88 -11.31 10.80
C ARG A 180 -11.77 -10.07 10.76
N ILE A 181 -13.08 -10.23 10.91
CA ILE A 181 -14.03 -9.13 11.01
C ILE A 181 -14.00 -8.49 12.41
N PRO A 182 -13.91 -7.15 12.52
CA PRO A 182 -14.11 -6.46 13.80
C PRO A 182 -15.48 -6.75 14.43
N LEU A 183 -15.53 -6.91 15.75
CA LEU A 183 -16.76 -7.29 16.48
C LEU A 183 -17.94 -6.34 16.19
N GLY A 184 -17.71 -5.03 16.15
CA GLY A 184 -18.76 -4.06 15.85
C GLY A 184 -19.38 -4.23 14.45
N ARG A 185 -18.55 -4.58 13.45
CA ARG A 185 -19.01 -4.87 12.09
C ARG A 185 -19.82 -6.15 12.00
N TYR A 186 -19.36 -7.18 12.72
CA TYR A 186 -20.11 -8.43 12.85
C TYR A 186 -21.49 -8.20 13.48
N GLN A 187 -21.55 -7.45 14.58
CA GLN A 187 -22.81 -7.10 15.25
C GLN A 187 -23.78 -6.35 14.32
N GLN A 188 -23.28 -5.41 13.52
CA GLN A 188 -24.09 -4.68 12.53
C GLN A 188 -24.73 -5.61 11.48
N LEU A 189 -23.97 -6.58 10.93
CA LEU A 189 -24.50 -7.54 9.96
C LEU A 189 -25.53 -8.49 10.57
N VAL A 190 -25.27 -8.97 11.79
CA VAL A 190 -26.21 -9.84 12.52
C VAL A 190 -27.50 -9.10 12.86
N ALA A 191 -27.41 -7.85 13.30
CA ALA A 191 -28.57 -7.02 13.60
C ALA A 191 -29.44 -6.82 12.35
N LEU A 192 -28.83 -6.48 11.20
CA LEU A 192 -29.57 -6.30 9.95
C LEU A 192 -30.27 -7.58 9.51
N ARG A 193 -29.60 -8.74 9.60
CA ARG A 193 -30.19 -10.04 9.25
C ARG A 193 -31.42 -10.35 10.12
N ARG A 194 -31.32 -10.12 11.44
CA ARG A 194 -32.43 -10.34 12.37
C ARG A 194 -33.64 -9.44 12.07
N THR A 195 -33.40 -8.19 11.66
CA THR A 195 -34.48 -7.28 11.26
C THR A 195 -35.24 -7.78 10.04
N CYS A 196 -34.56 -8.40 9.07
CA CYS A 196 -35.21 -9.03 7.92
C CYS A 196 -35.97 -10.31 8.27
N GLU A 197 -35.45 -11.11 9.20
CA GLU A 197 -36.07 -12.36 9.67
C GLU A 197 -37.30 -12.13 10.55
N SER A 198 -37.51 -10.89 11.03
CA SER A 198 -38.67 -10.50 11.85
C SER A 198 -39.61 -9.57 11.06
N PRO A 199 -40.31 -10.04 10.00
CA PRO A 199 -41.41 -9.28 9.46
C PRO A 199 -42.52 -9.30 10.52
N THR A 200 -42.73 -8.16 11.15
CA THR A 200 -43.86 -7.79 12.02
C THR A 200 -45.07 -8.75 11.93
N GLU A 201 -45.26 -9.55 12.98
CA GLU A 201 -46.59 -9.96 13.42
C GLU A 201 -47.40 -8.67 13.63
N THR A 202 -48.26 -8.33 12.66
CA THR A 202 -49.27 -7.31 12.84
C THR A 202 -50.62 -7.93 12.52
N GLY A 203 -51.26 -8.41 13.58
CA GLY A 203 -52.70 -8.36 13.83
C GLY A 203 -53.65 -8.85 12.75
N GLU A 204 -54.18 -10.06 12.94
CA GLU A 204 -55.62 -10.28 12.75
C GLU A 204 -56.12 -11.28 13.80
N SER A 205 -56.74 -10.74 14.86
CA SER A 205 -57.55 -11.46 15.84
C SER A 205 -58.72 -10.56 16.19
N ALA A 206 -59.84 -10.79 15.52
CA ALA A 206 -61.24 -10.75 16.00
C ALA A 206 -62.18 -10.71 14.79
#